data_AF-A0A8T0X6W7-F1
#
_entry.id   AF-A0A8T0X6W7-F1
#
_cell.length_a   1.000
_cell.length_b   1.000
_cell.length_c   1.000
_cell.angle_alpha   90.00
_cell.angle_beta   90.00
_cell.angle_gamma   90.00
#
_symmetry.space_group_name_H-M   'P 1'
#
loop_
_entity.id
_entity.type
_entity.pdbx_description
1 polymer ?
#
loop_
_entity_poly.entity_id
_entity_poly.type
_entity_poly.pdbx_seq_one_letter_code
_entity_poly.pdbx_strand_id
1 'polypeptide(L)'
;MAAAGGGLGDHGEEPPPPPAEELAGYALHHYNADPGTAVKYELVEATESNYILAEQWYAHVNFVARPCGGAGKERLFIAEVHEQLHRDTMVPTCLRSLDAEDDRVGGIDDDEPWEVVSRADGARCCFACHGAIKHPKDGTCYRAGHRMDQLPLD
;
A
#
# COMPACT_ATOMS: atom_id res chain seq x y z
N MET A 1 47.85 -19.16 -20.72
CA MET A 1 46.67 -18.85 -21.57
C MET A 1 45.45 -19.21 -20.77
N ALA A 2 44.63 -18.22 -20.45
CA ALA A 2 43.37 -18.37 -19.73
C ALA A 2 42.22 -18.40 -20.74
N ALA A 3 41.20 -19.21 -20.48
CA ALA A 3 39.79 -18.89 -20.71
C ALA A 3 38.95 -19.95 -19.99
N ALA A 4 38.50 -19.60 -18.80
CA ALA A 4 37.40 -20.27 -18.11
C ALA A 4 36.09 -19.94 -18.83
N GLY A 5 35.18 -20.92 -18.90
CA GLY A 5 33.82 -20.70 -19.36
C GLY A 5 33.07 -19.76 -18.43
N GLY A 6 32.38 -18.78 -19.01
CA GLY A 6 31.40 -17.94 -18.34
C GLY A 6 30.01 -18.35 -18.81
N GLY A 7 29.22 -18.86 -17.87
CA GLY A 7 27.84 -19.29 -18.08
C GLY A 7 26.93 -18.14 -18.51
N LEU A 8 25.88 -18.54 -19.21
CA LEU A 8 24.77 -17.72 -19.67
C LEU A 8 24.18 -16.92 -18.51
N GLY A 9 23.94 -15.64 -18.78
CA GLY A 9 23.44 -14.66 -17.81
C GLY A 9 22.13 -15.11 -17.17
N ASP A 10 22.13 -14.97 -15.85
CA ASP A 10 20.98 -15.05 -14.96
C ASP A 10 19.92 -14.04 -15.44
N HIS A 11 18.73 -14.53 -15.77
CA HIS A 11 17.58 -13.68 -16.07
C HIS A 11 17.22 -13.00 -14.75
N GLY A 12 17.50 -11.69 -14.64
CA GLY A 12 17.24 -10.91 -13.45
C GLY A 12 15.82 -11.10 -12.95
N GLU A 13 15.69 -11.87 -11.88
CA GLU A 13 14.49 -11.98 -11.07
C GLU A 13 14.26 -10.59 -10.46
N GLU A 14 13.11 -9.98 -10.71
CA GLU A 14 12.72 -8.77 -9.99
C GLU A 14 12.77 -9.08 -8.49
N PRO A 15 13.38 -8.21 -7.66
CA PRO A 15 13.47 -8.46 -6.23
C PRO A 15 12.06 -8.69 -5.68
N PRO A 16 11.90 -9.67 -4.76
CA PRO A 16 10.60 -9.88 -4.16
C PRO A 16 10.13 -8.58 -3.50
N PRO A 17 8.84 -8.29 -3.54
CA PRO A 17 8.30 -7.09 -2.93
C PRO A 17 8.75 -6.96 -1.46
N PRO A 18 9.16 -5.77 -1.00
CA PRO A 18 9.43 -5.52 0.42
C PRO A 18 8.33 -6.07 1.32
N PRO A 19 8.67 -6.72 2.45
CA PRO A 19 7.70 -7.20 3.44
C PRO A 19 6.74 -6.09 3.88
N ALA A 20 5.52 -6.47 4.29
CA ALA A 20 4.50 -5.51 4.72
C ALA A 20 5.01 -4.58 5.84
N GLU A 21 5.84 -5.08 6.75
CA GLU A 21 6.44 -4.31 7.83
C GLU A 21 7.43 -3.25 7.33
N GLU A 22 8.17 -3.54 6.26
CA GLU A 22 9.09 -2.58 5.66
C GLU A 22 8.31 -1.42 5.03
N LEU A 23 7.24 -1.73 4.29
CA LEU A 23 6.36 -0.73 3.69
C LEU A 23 5.66 0.14 4.74
N ALA A 24 5.13 -0.49 5.78
CA ALA A 24 4.54 0.21 6.92
C ALA A 24 5.58 1.08 7.62
N GLY A 25 6.82 0.58 7.74
CA GLY A 25 7.96 1.32 8.30
C GLY A 25 8.26 2.60 7.53
N TYR A 26 8.36 2.53 6.19
CA TYR A 26 8.53 3.72 5.35
C TYR A 26 7.39 4.72 5.55
N ALA A 27 6.15 4.27 5.47
CA ALA A 27 4.98 5.13 5.61
C ALA A 27 4.96 5.84 6.99
N LEU A 28 5.24 5.09 8.07
CA LEU A 28 5.23 5.61 9.43
C LEU A 28 6.41 6.54 9.71
N HIS A 29 7.59 6.23 9.16
CA HIS A 29 8.76 7.11 9.22
C HIS A 29 8.42 8.49 8.66
N HIS A 30 7.82 8.54 7.47
CA HIS A 30 7.41 9.78 6.83
C HIS A 30 6.33 10.53 7.63
N TYR A 31 5.29 9.84 8.10
CA TYR A 31 4.25 10.44 8.93
C TYR A 31 4.80 11.06 10.22
N ASN A 32 5.72 10.35 10.88
CA ASN A 32 6.34 10.82 12.12
C ASN A 32 7.37 11.94 11.88
N ALA A 33 7.97 12.03 10.70
CA ALA A 33 8.90 13.10 10.36
C ALA A 33 8.19 14.44 10.07
N ASP A 34 6.89 14.42 9.75
CA ASP A 34 6.11 15.64 9.50
C ASP A 34 5.95 16.46 10.81
N PRO A 35 6.44 17.72 10.87
CA PRO A 35 6.27 18.57 12.04
C PRO A 35 4.80 18.92 12.34
N GLY A 36 3.89 18.77 11.36
CA GLY A 36 2.45 18.98 11.52
C GLY A 36 1.71 17.84 12.22
N THR A 37 2.31 16.66 12.36
CA THR A 37 1.64 15.53 13.02
C THR A 37 1.75 15.62 14.54
N ALA A 38 0.60 15.83 15.20
CA ALA A 38 0.50 16.04 16.65
C ALA A 38 0.79 14.78 17.48
N VAL A 39 0.48 13.60 16.93
CA VAL A 39 0.69 12.31 17.59
C VAL A 39 1.63 11.49 16.71
N LYS A 40 2.74 11.03 17.30
CA LYS A 40 3.67 10.09 16.67
C LYS A 40 3.28 8.67 17.02
N TYR A 41 3.58 7.72 16.13
CA TYR A 41 3.20 6.32 16.31
C TYR A 41 4.39 5.39 16.15
N GLU A 42 4.36 4.26 16.84
CA GLU A 42 5.27 3.12 16.63
C GLU A 42 4.50 1.97 15.99
N LEU A 43 5.15 1.27 15.06
CA LEU A 43 4.57 0.11 14.37
C LEU A 43 4.41 -1.04 15.38
N VAL A 44 3.22 -1.64 15.41
CA VAL A 44 2.94 -2.85 16.20
C VAL A 44 3.08 -4.07 15.29
N GLU A 45 2.35 -4.08 14.19
CA GLU A 45 2.39 -5.13 13.17
C GLU A 45 1.93 -4.57 11.82
N ALA A 46 2.39 -5.18 10.73
CA ALA A 46 1.79 -4.99 9.42
C ALA A 46 1.00 -6.25 9.08
N THR A 47 -0.23 -6.07 8.60
CA THR A 47 -1.17 -7.19 8.46
C THR A 47 -1.15 -7.76 7.05
N GLU A 48 -1.15 -6.89 6.04
CA GLU A 48 -1.28 -7.28 4.64
C GLU A 48 -0.66 -6.22 3.73
N SER A 49 -0.08 -6.63 2.61
CA SER A 49 0.41 -5.72 1.57
C SER A 49 0.20 -6.27 0.17
N ASN A 50 0.12 -5.38 -0.81
CA ASN A 50 0.04 -5.75 -2.21
C ASN A 50 0.72 -4.71 -3.11
N TYR A 51 1.42 -5.16 -4.14
CA TYR A 51 2.07 -4.31 -5.14
C TYR A 51 1.20 -4.14 -6.37
N ILE A 52 1.17 -2.91 -6.85
CA ILE A 52 0.33 -2.49 -7.96
C ILE A 52 1.23 -1.78 -8.97
N LEU A 53 1.36 -2.38 -10.15
CA LEU A 53 1.98 -1.74 -11.30
C LEU A 53 0.93 -0.87 -12.00
N ALA A 54 1.12 0.45 -11.93
CA ALA A 54 0.37 1.43 -12.71
C ALA A 54 1.34 2.17 -13.65
N GLU A 55 1.29 3.51 -13.72
CA GLU A 55 2.36 4.31 -14.35
C GLU A 55 3.68 4.22 -13.58
N GLN A 56 3.59 3.91 -12.29
CA GLN A 56 4.69 3.72 -11.34
C GLN A 56 4.36 2.53 -10.44
N TRP A 57 5.35 2.07 -9.67
CA TRP A 57 5.15 1.06 -8.63
C TRP A 57 4.55 1.70 -7.38
N TYR A 58 3.41 1.18 -6.98
CA TYR A 58 2.74 1.49 -5.73
C TYR A 58 2.58 0.23 -4.90
N ALA A 59 2.58 0.36 -3.58
CA ALA A 59 2.12 -0.69 -2.68
C ALA A 59 1.06 -0.15 -1.73
N HIS A 60 0.03 -0.95 -1.49
CA HIS A 60 -0.96 -0.71 -0.45
C HIS A 60 -0.63 -1.59 0.75
N VAL A 61 -0.63 -1.02 1.95
CA VAL A 61 -0.31 -1.75 3.18
C VAL A 61 -1.26 -1.38 4.31
N ASN A 62 -1.79 -2.39 4.99
CA ASN A 62 -2.49 -2.25 6.25
C ASN A 62 -1.55 -2.54 7.42
N PHE A 63 -1.59 -1.71 8.46
CA PHE A 63 -0.77 -1.91 9.64
C PHE A 63 -1.41 -1.33 10.88
N VAL A 64 -1.08 -1.91 12.03
CA VAL A 64 -1.49 -1.42 13.34
C VAL A 64 -0.35 -0.61 13.93
N ALA A 65 -0.66 0.58 14.42
CA ALA A 65 0.31 1.42 15.10
C ALA A 65 -0.22 1.94 16.44
N ARG A 66 0.69 2.13 17.39
CA ARG A 66 0.40 2.62 18.73
C ARG A 66 0.98 4.03 18.91
N PRO A 67 0.29 4.95 19.62
CA PRO A 67 0.87 6.24 19.96
C PRO A 67 2.16 6.12 20.79
N CYS A 68 3.22 6.82 20.36
CA CYS A 68 4.45 6.95 21.14
C CYS A 68 4.15 7.65 22.46
N GLY A 69 4.75 7.18 23.56
CA GLY A 69 4.46 7.68 24.91
C GLY A 69 3.34 6.92 25.63
N GLY A 70 2.79 5.88 24.99
CA GLY A 70 2.04 4.81 25.66
C GLY A 70 0.61 5.14 26.07
N ALA A 71 0.20 6.42 26.02
CA ALA A 71 -1.17 6.86 26.24
C ALA A 71 -1.95 6.87 24.91
N GLY A 72 -2.99 6.04 24.83
CA GLY A 72 -3.87 5.96 23.66
C GLY A 72 -4.12 4.52 23.21
N LYS A 73 -5.03 4.35 22.25
CA LYS A 73 -5.35 3.04 21.67
C LYS A 73 -4.54 2.81 20.39
N GLU A 74 -4.25 1.54 20.12
CA GLU A 74 -3.79 1.10 18.81
C GLU A 74 -4.82 1.45 17.74
N ARG A 75 -4.33 1.73 16.53
CA ARG A 75 -5.16 2.13 15.39
C ARG A 75 -4.71 1.37 14.16
N LEU A 76 -5.67 0.95 13.36
CA LEU A 76 -5.43 0.44 12.01
C LEU A 76 -5.18 1.61 11.07
N PHE A 77 -4.17 1.48 10.21
CA PHE A 77 -3.84 2.42 9.16
C PHE A 77 -3.82 1.72 7.81
N ILE A 78 -4.07 2.52 6.77
CA ILE A 78 -3.76 2.22 5.38
C ILE A 78 -2.70 3.22 4.92
N ALA A 79 -1.71 2.73 4.19
CA ALA A 79 -0.82 3.58 3.40
C ALA A 79 -0.77 3.10 1.96
N GLU A 80 -0.68 4.08 1.06
CA GLU A 80 -0.17 3.87 -0.29
C GLU A 80 1.23 4.46 -0.32
N VAL A 81 2.20 3.63 -0.69
CA VAL A 81 3.59 4.03 -0.84
C VAL A 81 4.03 3.85 -2.28
N HIS A 82 4.80 4.80 -2.77
CA HIS A 82 5.33 4.82 -4.13
C HIS A 82 6.85 4.66 -4.09
N GLU A 83 7.37 3.78 -4.94
CA GLU A 83 8.80 3.52 -5.07
C GLU A 83 9.54 4.64 -5.83
N GLN A 84 10.48 5.30 -5.15
CA GLN A 84 11.41 6.23 -5.80
C GLN A 84 12.70 5.50 -6.16
N LEU A 85 12.73 4.83 -7.31
CA LEU A 85 13.86 4.02 -7.83
C LEU A 85 15.22 4.74 -7.76
N HIS A 86 15.27 6.06 -7.95
CA HIS A 86 16.52 6.83 -7.91
C HIS A 86 17.07 7.08 -6.49
N ARG A 87 16.29 6.81 -5.46
CA ARG A 87 16.61 7.11 -4.06
C ARG A 87 16.54 5.89 -3.15
N ASP A 88 16.27 4.70 -3.71
CA ASP A 88 16.17 3.43 -2.98
C ASP A 88 15.28 3.58 -1.72
N THR A 89 14.10 4.15 -1.92
CA THR A 89 13.18 4.54 -0.85
C THR A 89 11.73 4.53 -1.31
N MET A 90 10.81 4.37 -0.36
CA MET A 90 9.37 4.41 -0.58
C MET A 90 8.81 5.68 0.05
N VAL A 91 8.02 6.44 -0.71
CA VAL A 91 7.38 7.67 -0.25
C VAL A 91 5.88 7.49 -0.18
N PRO A 92 5.22 7.75 0.96
CA PRO A 92 3.77 7.65 1.04
C PRO A 92 3.11 8.72 0.18
N THR A 93 2.21 8.30 -0.70
CA THR A 93 1.24 9.16 -1.39
C THR A 93 -0.06 9.26 -0.58
N CYS A 94 -0.29 8.29 0.31
CA CYS A 94 -1.40 8.24 1.24
C CYS A 94 -0.96 7.66 2.58
N LEU A 95 -1.42 8.23 3.69
CA LEU A 95 -1.46 7.55 4.98
C LEU A 95 -2.66 8.05 5.78
N ARG A 96 -3.54 7.13 6.20
CA ARG A 96 -4.77 7.46 6.93
C ARG A 96 -5.11 6.38 7.94
N SER A 97 -5.62 6.78 9.11
CA SER A 97 -6.20 5.84 10.07
C SER A 97 -7.59 5.39 9.63
N LEU A 98 -7.87 4.11 9.79
CA LEU A 98 -9.15 3.47 9.52
C LEU A 98 -9.92 3.25 10.83
N ASP A 99 -10.30 4.32 11.53
CA ASP A 99 -10.85 4.19 12.88
C ASP A 99 -12.25 3.59 12.93
N ALA A 100 -13.12 3.97 12.00
CA ALA A 100 -14.49 3.48 11.91
C ALA A 100 -14.56 2.25 11.00
N GLU A 101 -15.07 1.12 11.53
CA GLU A 101 -15.16 -0.12 10.76
C GLU A 101 -16.12 0.00 9.57
N ASP A 102 -17.20 0.76 9.72
CA ASP A 102 -18.22 1.00 8.70
C ASP A 102 -17.70 1.84 7.50
N ASP A 103 -16.55 2.49 7.67
CA ASP A 103 -15.86 3.28 6.65
C ASP A 103 -14.72 2.52 5.97
N ARG A 104 -14.59 1.21 6.24
CA ARG A 104 -13.60 0.33 5.63
C ARG A 104 -14.25 -0.51 4.53
N VAL A 105 -13.56 -0.61 3.41
CA VAL A 105 -13.90 -1.51 2.30
C VAL A 105 -12.69 -2.38 2.00
N GLY A 106 -12.90 -3.63 1.61
CA GLY A 106 -11.81 -4.48 1.13
C GLY A 106 -11.47 -4.19 -0.33
N GLY A 107 -10.40 -4.83 -0.80
CA GLY A 107 -10.25 -5.11 -2.22
C GLY A 107 -11.25 -6.15 -2.73
N ILE A 108 -11.04 -6.64 -3.94
CA ILE A 108 -11.88 -7.66 -4.57
C ILE A 108 -11.47 -9.03 -4.05
N ASP A 109 -12.41 -9.83 -3.59
CA ASP A 109 -12.12 -11.24 -3.30
C ASP A 109 -11.83 -12.00 -4.60
N ASP A 110 -10.77 -12.81 -4.62
CA ASP A 110 -10.33 -13.55 -5.81
C ASP A 110 -11.43 -14.48 -6.38
N ASP A 111 -12.43 -14.83 -5.57
CA ASP A 111 -13.56 -15.68 -5.92
C ASP A 111 -14.78 -14.90 -6.49
N GLU A 112 -14.76 -13.56 -6.49
CA GLU A 112 -15.86 -12.75 -7.02
C GLU A 112 -15.91 -12.81 -8.55
N PRO A 113 -17.06 -13.19 -9.15
CA PRO A 113 -17.20 -13.21 -10.61
C PRO A 113 -16.93 -11.83 -11.22
N TRP A 114 -16.21 -11.80 -12.35
CA TRP A 114 -15.85 -10.57 -13.04
C TRP A 114 -17.08 -9.69 -13.36
N GLU A 115 -18.26 -10.27 -13.58
CA GLU A 115 -19.48 -9.48 -13.82
C GLU A 115 -19.92 -8.67 -12.59
N VAL A 116 -19.68 -9.18 -11.38
CA VAL A 116 -20.00 -8.50 -10.12
C VAL A 116 -18.97 -7.40 -9.88
N VAL A 117 -17.69 -7.75 -10.04
CA VAL A 117 -16.56 -6.82 -10.03
C VAL A 117 -16.80 -5.66 -11.00
N SER A 118 -17.18 -5.96 -12.26
CA SER A 118 -17.42 -4.98 -13.34
C SER A 118 -18.50 -3.95 -12.99
N ARG A 119 -19.46 -4.33 -12.14
CA ARG A 119 -20.58 -3.50 -11.68
C ARG A 119 -20.34 -2.81 -10.35
N ALA A 120 -19.34 -3.24 -9.58
CA ALA A 120 -18.94 -2.55 -8.37
C ALA A 120 -18.58 -1.11 -8.74
N ASP A 121 -19.17 -0.15 -8.03
CA ASP A 121 -18.83 1.28 -8.16
C ASP A 121 -17.33 1.40 -7.98
N GLY A 122 -16.59 1.76 -9.04
CA GLY A 122 -15.13 1.73 -9.06
C GLY A 122 -14.45 2.64 -8.02
N ALA A 123 -15.22 3.51 -7.39
CA ALA A 123 -14.81 4.37 -6.28
C ALA A 123 -14.91 3.72 -4.88
N ARG A 124 -15.52 2.52 -4.75
CA ARG A 124 -15.80 1.88 -3.45
C ARG A 124 -14.94 0.66 -3.11
N CYS A 125 -14.04 0.23 -3.99
CA CYS A 125 -13.13 -0.88 -3.73
C CYS A 125 -11.84 -0.74 -4.56
N CYS A 126 -10.72 -1.24 -4.04
CA CYS A 126 -9.46 -1.33 -4.78
C CYS A 126 -9.48 -2.61 -5.64
N PHE A 127 -9.36 -2.49 -6.96
CA PHE A 127 -9.39 -3.65 -7.87
C PHE A 127 -8.13 -4.49 -7.83
N ALA A 128 -7.03 -3.92 -7.32
CA ALA A 128 -5.73 -4.57 -7.32
C ALA A 128 -5.44 -5.33 -6.02
N CYS A 129 -6.19 -5.06 -4.95
CA CYS A 129 -6.02 -5.72 -3.66
C CYS A 129 -7.07 -6.82 -3.46
N HIS A 130 -6.76 -7.80 -2.61
CA HIS A 130 -7.72 -8.77 -2.10
C HIS A 130 -8.56 -8.20 -0.94
N GLY A 131 -9.64 -8.88 -0.57
CA GLY A 131 -10.57 -8.43 0.47
C GLY A 131 -9.97 -8.21 1.87
N ALA A 132 -8.78 -8.75 2.16
CA ALA A 132 -8.15 -8.58 3.48
C ALA A 132 -7.49 -7.21 3.67
N ILE A 133 -6.93 -6.61 2.60
CA ILE A 133 -6.43 -5.24 2.65
C ILE A 133 -7.63 -4.29 2.65
N LYS A 134 -7.72 -3.45 3.69
CA LYS A 134 -8.79 -2.48 3.89
C LYS A 134 -8.38 -1.10 3.40
N HIS A 135 -9.32 -0.43 2.75
CA HIS A 135 -9.21 0.92 2.21
C HIS A 135 -10.34 1.80 2.79
N PRO A 136 -10.22 3.13 2.71
CA PRO A 136 -11.33 4.01 3.03
C PRO A 136 -12.41 3.89 1.97
N LYS A 137 -13.67 3.80 2.40
CA LYS A 137 -14.86 3.64 1.56
C LYS A 137 -15.08 4.78 0.56
N ASP A 138 -14.58 5.97 0.87
CA ASP A 138 -14.67 7.15 0.00
C ASP A 138 -13.72 7.05 -1.21
N GLY A 139 -12.73 6.15 -1.18
CA GLY A 139 -11.78 5.92 -2.26
C GLY A 139 -10.87 7.12 -2.56
N THR A 140 -10.89 8.19 -1.76
CA THR A 140 -10.25 9.46 -2.16
C THR A 140 -8.76 9.53 -1.87
N CYS A 141 -8.20 8.54 -1.19
CA CYS A 141 -6.90 8.70 -0.55
C CYS A 141 -5.74 8.06 -1.31
N TYR A 142 -5.98 7.09 -2.20
CA TYR A 142 -4.93 6.35 -2.91
C TYR A 142 -5.01 6.57 -4.43
N ARG A 143 -3.89 6.40 -5.15
CA ARG A 143 -3.77 6.67 -6.60
C ARG A 143 -3.92 5.41 -7.44
N ALA A 144 -3.32 4.30 -7.00
CA ALA A 144 -3.31 3.05 -7.73
C ALA A 144 -4.46 2.13 -7.31
N GLY A 145 -4.98 1.31 -8.22
CA GLY A 145 -6.05 0.37 -7.90
C GLY A 145 -7.48 0.92 -8.06
N HIS A 146 -7.63 2.13 -8.61
CA HIS A 146 -8.88 2.59 -9.22
C HIS A 146 -8.98 2.11 -10.67
N ARG A 147 -10.20 2.00 -11.20
CA ARG A 147 -10.34 1.87 -12.66
C ARG A 147 -9.94 3.16 -13.35
N MET A 148 -9.16 3.04 -14.41
CA MET A 148 -8.66 4.15 -15.22
C MET A 148 -9.77 4.96 -15.91
N ASP A 149 -11.01 4.48 -15.92
CA ASP A 149 -12.19 5.17 -16.50
C ASP A 149 -12.88 6.15 -15.53
N GLN A 150 -12.38 6.29 -14.28
CA GLN A 150 -12.95 7.20 -13.27
C GLN A 150 -12.01 8.30 -12.77
N LEU A 151 -10.81 8.43 -13.34
CA LEU A 151 -10.00 9.63 -13.13
C LEU A 151 -10.66 10.79 -13.88
N PRO A 152 -10.86 11.97 -13.28
CA PRO A 152 -11.22 13.14 -14.06
C PRO A 152 -10.11 13.37 -15.08
N LEU A 153 -10.46 13.29 -16.36
CA LEU A 153 -9.64 13.82 -17.44
C LEU A 153 -9.60 15.33 -17.22
N ASP A 154 -8.47 15.85 -16.72
CA ASP A 154 -8.21 17.28 -16.65
C ASP A 154 -8.20 17.92 -18.06
#